data_AF-A0A9E3ETF3-F1
#
_entry.id   AF-A0A9E3ETF3-F1
#
_cell.length_a   1.000
_cell.length_b   1.000
_cell.length_c   1.000
_cell.angle_alpha   90.00
_cell.angle_beta   90.00
_cell.angle_gamma   90.00
#
_symmetry.space_group_name_H-M   'P 1'
#
loop_
_entity.id
_entity.type
_entity.pdbx_description
1 polymer ?
#
loop_
_entity_poly.entity_id
_entity_poly.type
_entity_poly.pdbx_seq_one_letter_code
_entity_poly.pdbx_strand_id
1 'polypeptide(L)'
;ASQGWTTDAILVAIAGTGLTFGMWWVYFVVPAADLLHAHRDRSFGYGYSHIVLFGSIVATGAGLHAAAYYIQRHSELGSVATVVAVAAPVAVYLVVVFGAYLLLVRTWDRFYAVDVLIGLSVLGVAVGLAAAGLSTAACLLVVMAAPAAIVTRFELFGHRHLADITAGGSRRSSRH
;
A
#
# COMPACT_ATOMS: atom_id res chain seq x y z
N ALA A 1 -6.56 -21.83 -32.78
CA ALA A 1 -5.96 -21.02 -31.70
C ALA A 1 -6.98 -19.97 -31.26
N SER A 2 -7.80 -20.28 -30.25
CA SER A 2 -8.71 -19.32 -29.62
C SER A 2 -8.17 -19.02 -28.21
N GLN A 3 -7.27 -18.05 -28.12
CA GLN A 3 -6.83 -17.49 -26.84
C GLN A 3 -7.95 -16.62 -26.25
N GLY A 4 -9.04 -17.26 -25.85
CA GLY A 4 -10.04 -16.61 -25.00
C GLY A 4 -9.39 -16.35 -23.65
N TRP A 5 -9.19 -15.08 -23.31
CA TRP A 5 -8.72 -14.69 -21.98
C TRP A 5 -9.69 -15.27 -20.95
N THR A 6 -9.18 -16.03 -19.98
CA THR A 6 -10.02 -16.51 -18.89
C THR A 6 -10.41 -15.31 -18.01
N THR A 7 -11.62 -15.30 -17.47
CA THR A 7 -12.10 -14.24 -16.57
C THR A 7 -11.11 -13.97 -15.45
N ASP A 8 -10.51 -15.02 -14.88
CA ASP A 8 -9.51 -14.91 -13.82
C ASP A 8 -8.24 -14.15 -14.26
N ALA A 9 -7.78 -14.35 -15.49
CA ALA A 9 -6.62 -13.63 -16.03
C ALA A 9 -6.90 -12.13 -16.16
N ILE A 10 -8.10 -11.76 -16.60
CA ILE A 10 -8.53 -10.35 -16.67
C ILE A 10 -8.58 -9.74 -15.27
N LEU A 11 -9.16 -10.45 -14.30
CA LEU A 11 -9.25 -9.97 -12.91
C LEU A 11 -7.87 -9.77 -12.28
N VAL A 12 -6.90 -10.63 -12.57
CA VAL A 12 -5.52 -10.47 -12.08
C VAL A 12 -4.83 -9.29 -12.72
N ALA A 13 -5.03 -9.09 -14.03
CA ALA A 13 -4.49 -7.92 -14.72
C ALA A 13 -5.05 -6.63 -14.10
N ILE A 14 -6.36 -6.55 -13.88
CA ILE A 14 -7.01 -5.43 -13.18
C ILE A 14 -6.43 -5.27 -11.77
N ALA A 15 -6.35 -6.35 -10.99
CA ALA A 15 -5.80 -6.33 -9.64
C ALA A 15 -4.36 -5.81 -9.62
N GLY A 16 -3.48 -6.30 -10.50
CA GLY A 16 -2.09 -5.89 -10.58
C GLY A 16 -1.93 -4.43 -11.01
N THR A 17 -2.66 -3.99 -12.03
CA THR A 17 -2.67 -2.59 -12.47
C THR A 17 -3.18 -1.66 -11.39
N GLY A 18 -4.34 -1.97 -10.79
CA GLY A 18 -4.92 -1.16 -9.72
C GLY A 18 -4.05 -1.13 -8.46
N LEU A 19 -3.40 -2.23 -8.12
CA LEU A 19 -2.46 -2.29 -7.00
C LEU A 19 -1.25 -1.38 -7.25
N THR A 20 -0.71 -1.40 -8.47
CA THR A 20 0.42 -0.54 -8.87
C THR A 20 0.05 0.94 -8.73
N PHE A 21 -1.10 1.34 -9.28
CA PHE A 21 -1.59 2.72 -9.15
C PHE A 21 -1.89 3.10 -7.69
N GLY A 22 -2.52 2.20 -6.94
CA GLY A 22 -2.85 2.43 -5.53
C GLY A 22 -1.61 2.62 -4.67
N MET A 23 -0.60 1.75 -4.82
CA MET A 23 0.68 1.90 -4.13
C MET A 23 1.35 3.22 -4.53
N TRP A 24 1.44 3.51 -5.83
CA TRP A 24 1.99 4.78 -6.29
C TRP A 24 1.29 6.00 -5.66
N TRP A 25 -0.04 6.00 -5.59
CA TRP A 25 -0.79 7.10 -4.97
C TRP A 25 -0.52 7.23 -3.47
N VAL A 26 -0.49 6.11 -2.73
CA VAL A 26 -0.17 6.10 -1.29
C VAL A 26 1.22 6.69 -1.02
N TYR A 27 2.21 6.41 -1.88
CA TYR A 27 3.54 7.00 -1.77
C TYR A 27 3.52 8.53 -1.89
N PHE A 28 2.78 9.07 -2.86
CA PHE A 28 2.78 10.49 -3.19
C PHE A 28 1.83 11.35 -2.34
N VAL A 29 0.90 10.72 -1.62
CA VAL A 29 -0.03 11.40 -0.71
C VAL A 29 0.70 12.15 0.42
N VAL A 30 1.90 11.72 0.80
CA VAL A 30 2.67 12.33 1.89
C VAL A 30 3.64 13.39 1.33
N PRO A 31 3.57 14.67 1.76
CA PRO A 31 4.47 15.73 1.29
C PRO A 31 5.85 15.63 1.95
N ALA A 32 6.62 14.60 1.59
CA ALA A 32 7.91 14.30 2.22
C ALA A 32 8.97 15.39 1.99
N ALA A 33 8.92 16.10 0.87
CA ALA A 33 9.90 17.14 0.52
C ALA A 33 9.94 18.29 1.55
N ASP A 34 8.77 18.81 1.92
CA ASP A 34 8.66 19.91 2.90
C ASP A 34 9.13 19.47 4.29
N LEU A 35 8.81 18.22 4.66
CA LEU A 35 9.21 17.63 5.94
C LEU A 35 10.73 17.43 6.05
N LEU A 36 11.36 17.00 4.95
CA LEU A 36 12.81 16.78 4.88
C LEU A 36 13.59 18.11 4.87
N HIS A 37 13.03 19.15 4.22
CA HIS A 37 13.58 20.50 4.28
C HIS A 37 13.57 21.06 5.71
N ALA A 38 12.53 20.79 6.49
CA ALA A 38 12.43 21.21 7.88
C ALA A 38 13.28 20.36 8.85
N HIS A 39 13.53 19.08 8.55
CA HIS A 39 14.20 18.12 9.45
C HIS A 39 15.34 17.37 8.76
N ARG A 40 16.37 18.12 8.31
CA ARG A 40 17.48 17.59 7.51
C ARG A 40 18.31 16.51 8.21
N ASP A 41 18.32 16.51 9.55
CA ASP A 41 18.95 15.50 10.41
C ASP A 41 18.34 14.10 10.24
N ARG A 42 17.09 14.02 9.75
CA ARG A 42 16.33 12.76 9.61
C ARG A 42 16.42 12.15 8.22
N SER A 43 17.17 12.79 7.31
CA SER A 43 17.36 12.36 5.93
C SER A 43 17.94 10.95 5.81
N PHE A 44 18.84 10.54 6.70
CA PHE A 44 19.41 9.20 6.70
C PHE A 44 18.36 8.12 6.96
N GLY A 45 17.57 8.24 8.03
CA GLY A 45 16.53 7.26 8.36
C GLY A 45 15.46 7.14 7.27
N TYR A 46 15.05 8.29 6.71
CA TYR A 46 14.16 8.34 5.55
C TYR A 46 14.79 7.70 4.30
N GLY A 47 16.07 7.95 4.04
CA GLY A 47 16.78 7.33 2.91
C GLY A 47 16.88 5.81 3.03
N TYR A 48 17.23 5.29 4.21
CA TYR A 48 17.36 3.86 4.43
C TYR A 48 16.03 3.11 4.40
N SER A 49 14.92 3.73 4.83
CA SER A 49 13.60 3.10 4.72
C SER A 49 13.21 2.81 3.27
N HIS A 50 13.74 3.57 2.30
CA HIS A 50 13.46 3.35 0.87
C HIS A 50 14.04 2.04 0.34
N ILE A 51 15.09 1.50 0.96
CA ILE A 51 15.62 0.18 0.59
C ILE A 51 14.54 -0.89 0.82
N VAL A 52 13.89 -0.85 1.98
CA VAL A 52 12.78 -1.78 2.30
C VAL A 52 11.56 -1.50 1.42
N LEU A 53 11.27 -0.22 1.16
CA LEU A 53 10.17 0.20 0.30
C LEU A 53 10.32 -0.36 -1.13
N PHE A 54 11.47 -0.14 -1.77
CA PHE A 54 11.71 -0.67 -3.12
C PHE A 54 11.77 -2.19 -3.14
N GLY A 55 12.37 -2.82 -2.12
CA GLY A 55 12.36 -4.27 -1.96
C GLY A 55 10.93 -4.84 -1.89
N SER A 56 10.03 -4.18 -1.15
CA SER A 56 8.63 -4.59 -1.05
C SER A 56 7.86 -4.44 -2.37
N ILE A 57 8.16 -3.42 -3.17
CA ILE A 57 7.57 -3.24 -4.51
C ILE A 57 8.02 -4.38 -5.43
N VAL A 58 9.32 -4.69 -5.45
CA VAL A 58 9.85 -5.82 -6.25
C VAL A 58 9.22 -7.14 -5.81
N ALA A 59 9.13 -7.38 -4.50
CA ALA A 59 8.49 -8.57 -3.95
C ALA A 59 6.99 -8.65 -4.30
N THR A 60 6.27 -7.52 -4.33
CA THR A 60 4.88 -7.46 -4.79
C THR A 60 4.76 -7.88 -6.26
N GLY A 61 5.64 -7.38 -7.12
CA GLY A 61 5.71 -7.80 -8.52
C GLY A 61 6.00 -9.29 -8.70
N ALA A 62 6.94 -9.83 -7.92
CA ALA A 62 7.22 -11.27 -7.91
C ALA A 62 6.01 -12.11 -7.44
N GLY A 63 5.29 -11.64 -6.41
CA GLY A 63 4.05 -12.27 -5.94
C GLY A 63 2.95 -12.27 -7.02
N LEU A 64 2.76 -11.16 -7.74
CA LEU A 64 1.79 -11.09 -8.84
C LEU A 64 2.17 -12.04 -9.99
N HIS A 65 3.45 -12.17 -10.30
CA HIS A 65 3.95 -13.13 -11.28
C HIS A 65 3.67 -14.58 -10.83
N ALA A 66 3.89 -14.90 -9.55
CA ALA A 66 3.53 -16.20 -8.97
C ALA A 66 2.01 -16.46 -9.04
N ALA A 67 1.19 -15.44 -8.84
CA ALA A 67 -0.26 -15.55 -8.97
C ALA A 67 -0.73 -15.80 -10.41
N ALA A 68 -0.06 -15.20 -11.39
CA ALA A 68 -0.32 -15.50 -12.80
C ALA A 68 -0.03 -16.98 -13.12
N TYR A 69 1.08 -17.54 -12.63
CA TYR A 69 1.39 -18.97 -12.81
C TYR A 69 0.39 -19.89 -12.13
N TYR A 70 -0.09 -19.52 -10.94
CA TYR A 70 -1.13 -20.28 -10.24
C TYR A 70 -2.40 -20.43 -11.09
N ILE A 71 -2.85 -19.34 -11.69
CA ILE A 71 -4.08 -19.32 -12.50
C ILE A 71 -3.90 -20.06 -13.82
N GLN A 72 -2.68 -20.07 -14.38
CA GLN A 72 -2.35 -20.87 -15.54
C GLN A 72 -2.23 -22.38 -15.22
N ARG A 73 -2.45 -22.82 -13.96
CA ARG A 73 -2.22 -24.19 -13.47
C ARG A 73 -0.77 -24.69 -13.59
N HIS A 74 0.19 -23.77 -13.56
CA HIS A 74 1.62 -24.08 -13.62
C HIS A 74 2.32 -23.89 -12.26
N SER A 75 1.57 -23.79 -11.17
CA SER A 75 2.12 -23.54 -9.84
C SER A 75 1.83 -24.68 -8.87
N GLU A 76 2.85 -25.06 -8.11
CA GLU A 76 2.77 -25.96 -6.95
C GLU A 76 2.21 -25.26 -5.70
N LEU A 77 1.99 -23.93 -5.75
CA LEU A 77 1.49 -23.15 -4.62
C LEU A 77 -0.02 -23.34 -4.44
N GLY A 78 -0.48 -23.44 -3.19
CA GLY A 78 -1.90 -23.35 -2.85
C GLY A 78 -2.43 -21.91 -2.89
N SER A 79 -3.74 -21.73 -3.02
CA SER A 79 -4.40 -20.40 -3.13
C SER A 79 -3.97 -19.42 -2.03
N VAL A 80 -3.95 -19.86 -0.77
CA VAL A 80 -3.53 -19.04 0.37
C VAL A 80 -2.08 -18.56 0.22
N ALA A 81 -1.17 -19.46 -0.16
CA ALA A 81 0.24 -19.12 -0.34
C ALA A 81 0.42 -18.09 -1.46
N THR A 82 -0.34 -18.22 -2.56
CA THR A 82 -0.36 -17.24 -3.65
C THR A 82 -0.84 -15.87 -3.21
N VAL A 83 -1.93 -15.80 -2.44
CA VAL A 83 -2.46 -14.51 -1.94
C VAL A 83 -1.49 -13.87 -0.95
N VAL A 84 -0.90 -14.66 -0.04
CA VAL A 84 0.11 -14.17 0.92
C VAL A 84 1.35 -13.65 0.21
N ALA A 85 1.78 -14.28 -0.89
CA ALA A 85 2.92 -13.83 -1.69
C ALA A 85 2.75 -12.41 -2.25
N VAL A 86 1.52 -11.92 -2.41
CA VAL A 86 1.23 -10.53 -2.80
C VAL A 86 0.91 -9.66 -1.59
N ALA A 87 0.05 -10.16 -0.69
CA ALA A 87 -0.45 -9.38 0.45
C ALA A 87 0.65 -9.01 1.45
N ALA A 88 1.61 -9.91 1.71
CA ALA A 88 2.68 -9.64 2.68
C ALA A 88 3.63 -8.52 2.21
N PRO A 89 4.16 -8.53 0.97
CA PRO A 89 4.90 -7.38 0.43
C PRO A 89 4.12 -6.07 0.45
N VAL A 90 2.82 -6.09 0.13
CA VAL A 90 1.97 -4.89 0.19
C VAL A 90 1.81 -4.38 1.63
N ALA A 91 1.66 -5.28 2.60
CA ALA A 91 1.62 -4.90 4.02
C ALA A 91 2.92 -4.22 4.45
N VAL A 92 4.07 -4.79 4.07
CA VAL A 92 5.39 -4.20 4.34
C VAL A 92 5.50 -2.83 3.70
N TYR A 93 5.10 -2.70 2.44
CA TYR A 93 5.09 -1.44 1.71
C TYR A 93 4.31 -0.35 2.48
N LEU A 94 3.06 -0.65 2.88
CA LEU A 94 2.21 0.30 3.61
C LEU A 94 2.85 0.71 4.93
N VAL A 95 3.32 -0.26 5.72
CA VAL A 95 3.96 0.01 7.02
C VAL A 95 5.22 0.87 6.85
N VAL A 96 6.02 0.62 5.81
CA VAL A 96 7.26 1.38 5.56
C VAL A 96 6.96 2.81 5.11
N VAL A 97 5.96 3.03 4.25
CA VAL A 97 5.55 4.38 3.82
C VAL A 97 5.12 5.22 5.03
N PHE A 98 4.19 4.72 5.83
CA PHE A 98 3.70 5.46 7.00
C PHE A 98 4.74 5.50 8.14
N GLY A 99 5.58 4.48 8.26
CA GLY A 99 6.71 4.48 9.19
C GLY A 99 7.76 5.54 8.84
N ALA A 100 8.08 5.70 7.55
CA ALA A 100 8.97 6.76 7.07
C ALA A 100 8.41 8.15 7.39
N TYR A 101 7.09 8.33 7.29
CA TYR A 101 6.42 9.55 7.74
C TYR A 101 6.55 9.78 9.25
N LEU A 102 6.29 8.75 10.08
CA LEU A 102 6.44 8.85 11.54
C LEU A 102 7.87 9.20 11.95
N LEU A 103 8.88 8.67 11.25
CA LEU A 103 10.28 9.04 11.46
C LEU A 103 10.53 10.52 11.18
N LEU A 104 9.86 11.10 10.17
CA LEU A 104 10.00 12.50 9.80
C LEU A 104 9.30 13.45 10.77
N VAL A 105 8.08 13.15 11.18
CA VAL A 105 7.24 14.12 11.94
C VAL A 105 7.32 13.87 13.46
N ARG A 106 7.62 12.65 13.90
CA ARG A 106 7.67 12.23 15.31
C ARG A 106 6.39 12.51 16.13
N THR A 107 5.32 12.93 15.50
CA THR A 107 3.98 13.00 16.09
C THR A 107 3.19 11.80 15.60
N TRP A 108 2.64 11.04 16.55
CA TRP A 108 1.74 9.95 16.22
C TRP A 108 0.43 10.54 15.73
N ASP A 109 0.24 10.61 14.41
CA ASP A 109 -1.05 10.99 13.88
C ASP A 109 -1.99 9.79 13.91
N ARG A 110 -3.10 9.94 14.65
CA ARG A 110 -4.18 8.96 14.62
C ARG A 110 -4.69 8.75 13.19
N PHE A 111 -4.57 9.75 12.33
CA PHE A 111 -5.00 9.67 10.95
C PHE A 111 -4.24 8.57 10.18
N TYR A 112 -2.91 8.59 10.19
CA TYR A 112 -2.08 7.60 9.49
C TYR A 112 -2.11 6.22 10.16
N ALA A 113 -2.25 6.17 11.49
CA ALA A 113 -2.42 4.90 12.20
C ALA A 113 -3.71 4.18 11.76
N VAL A 114 -4.79 4.93 11.53
CA VAL A 114 -6.04 4.38 10.99
C VAL A 114 -5.85 3.89 9.55
N ASP A 115 -5.08 4.57 8.70
CA ASP A 115 -4.79 4.09 7.33
C ASP A 115 -4.04 2.76 7.33
N VAL A 116 -3.02 2.63 8.18
CA VAL A 116 -2.29 1.36 8.34
C VAL A 116 -3.23 0.26 8.82
N LEU A 117 -4.07 0.53 9.82
CA LEU A 117 -5.02 -0.46 10.34
C LEU A 117 -6.04 -0.87 9.26
N ILE A 118 -6.55 0.06 8.47
CA ILE A 118 -7.45 -0.23 7.34
C ILE A 118 -6.74 -1.13 6.34
N GLY A 119 -5.54 -0.75 5.90
CA GLY A 119 -4.75 -1.53 4.94
C GLY A 119 -4.49 -2.95 5.43
N LEU A 120 -3.97 -3.10 6.65
CA LEU A 120 -3.69 -4.42 7.23
C LEU A 120 -4.96 -5.25 7.44
N SER A 121 -6.09 -4.62 7.81
CA SER A 121 -7.36 -5.32 7.96
C SER A 121 -7.87 -5.85 6.62
N VAL A 122 -7.82 -5.04 5.55
CA VAL A 122 -8.24 -5.46 4.21
C VAL A 122 -7.34 -6.59 3.67
N LEU A 123 -6.03 -6.51 3.90
CA LEU A 123 -5.11 -7.59 3.54
C LEU A 123 -5.37 -8.87 4.34
N GLY A 124 -5.65 -8.75 5.64
CA GLY A 124 -6.05 -9.88 6.49
C GLY A 124 -7.35 -10.53 6.00
N VAL A 125 -8.34 -9.73 5.59
CA VAL A 125 -9.58 -10.23 4.96
C VAL A 125 -9.27 -10.98 3.67
N ALA A 126 -8.41 -10.45 2.79
CA ALA A 126 -8.04 -11.14 1.56
C ALA A 126 -7.43 -12.53 1.82
N VAL A 127 -6.53 -12.65 2.80
CA VAL A 127 -5.92 -13.93 3.20
C VAL A 127 -6.97 -14.86 3.83
N GLY A 128 -7.87 -14.34 4.67
CA GLY A 128 -8.95 -15.11 5.28
C GLY A 128 -9.94 -15.66 4.25
N LEU A 129 -10.27 -14.87 3.22
CA LEU A 129 -11.12 -15.31 2.11
C LEU A 129 -10.45 -16.43 1.29
N ALA A 130 -9.14 -16.33 1.05
CA ALA A 130 -8.39 -17.41 0.40
C ALA A 130 -8.41 -18.69 1.24
N ALA A 131 -8.30 -18.58 2.57
CA ALA A 131 -8.40 -19.72 3.48
C ALA A 131 -9.81 -20.33 3.52
N ALA A 132 -10.84 -19.53 3.28
CA ALA A 132 -12.23 -19.97 3.12
C ALA A 132 -12.54 -20.58 1.75
N GLY A 133 -11.56 -20.65 0.83
CA GLY A 133 -11.71 -21.29 -0.48
C GLY A 133 -12.26 -20.39 -1.58
N LEU A 134 -12.28 -19.06 -1.40
CA LEU A 134 -12.61 -18.15 -2.49
C LEU A 134 -11.54 -18.18 -3.58
N SER A 135 -11.91 -17.75 -4.79
CA SER A 135 -10.97 -17.72 -5.91
C SER A 135 -9.80 -16.77 -5.64
N THR A 136 -8.60 -17.18 -6.03
CA THR A 136 -7.38 -16.36 -5.89
C THR A 136 -7.53 -15.02 -6.59
N ALA A 137 -8.16 -14.98 -7.77
CA ALA A 137 -8.41 -13.74 -8.50
C ALA A 137 -9.28 -12.75 -7.71
N ALA A 138 -10.34 -13.22 -7.05
CA ALA A 138 -11.16 -12.37 -6.19
C ALA A 138 -10.37 -11.87 -4.97
N CYS A 139 -9.55 -12.73 -4.37
CA CYS A 139 -8.70 -12.32 -3.24
C CYS A 139 -7.70 -11.23 -3.64
N LEU A 140 -7.12 -11.30 -4.84
CA LEU A 140 -6.21 -10.27 -5.36
C LEU A 140 -6.90 -8.92 -5.60
N LEU A 141 -8.19 -8.92 -6.00
CA LEU A 141 -8.98 -7.69 -6.05
C LEU A 141 -9.18 -7.08 -4.65
N VAL A 142 -9.34 -7.92 -3.63
CA VAL A 142 -9.40 -7.44 -2.23
C VAL A 142 -8.04 -6.89 -1.78
N VAL A 143 -6.92 -7.53 -2.17
CA VAL A 143 -5.57 -6.99 -1.94
C VAL A 143 -5.41 -5.62 -2.60
N MET A 144 -5.86 -5.45 -3.85
CA MET A 144 -5.89 -4.17 -4.56
C MET A 144 -6.74 -3.13 -3.82
N ALA A 145 -7.83 -3.53 -3.18
CA ALA A 145 -8.70 -2.61 -2.45
C ALA A 145 -8.02 -1.99 -1.22
N ALA A 146 -6.96 -2.58 -0.68
CA ALA A 146 -6.26 -2.06 0.49
C ALA A 146 -5.68 -0.65 0.26
N PRO A 147 -4.80 -0.41 -0.74
CA PRO A 147 -4.34 0.95 -1.04
C PRO A 147 -5.48 1.84 -1.54
N ALA A 148 -6.46 1.32 -2.30
CA ALA A 148 -7.58 2.13 -2.79
C ALA A 148 -8.46 2.70 -1.65
N ALA A 149 -8.67 1.93 -0.58
CA ALA A 149 -9.39 2.38 0.60
C ALA A 149 -8.65 3.50 1.34
N ILE A 150 -7.32 3.37 1.46
CA ILE A 150 -6.45 4.41 2.04
C ILE A 150 -6.54 5.69 1.21
N VAL A 151 -6.37 5.58 -0.11
CA VAL A 151 -6.45 6.73 -1.02
C VAL A 151 -7.79 7.42 -0.94
N THR A 152 -8.88 6.65 -0.97
CA THR A 152 -10.24 7.21 -0.91
C THR A 152 -10.48 7.94 0.41
N ARG A 153 -10.00 7.38 1.53
CA ARG A 153 -10.04 8.06 2.84
C ARG A 153 -9.21 9.35 2.81
N PHE A 154 -8.02 9.31 2.21
CA PHE A 154 -7.16 10.48 2.11
C PHE A 154 -7.79 11.58 1.25
N GLU A 155 -8.42 11.26 0.13
CA GLU A 155 -9.09 12.25 -0.72
C GLU A 155 -10.30 12.89 -0.01
N LEU A 156 -11.12 12.05 0.64
CA LEU A 156 -12.33 12.51 1.33
C LEU A 156 -12.05 13.36 2.57
N PHE A 157 -10.99 13.04 3.32
CA PHE A 157 -10.72 13.66 4.63
C PHE A 157 -9.41 14.46 4.70
N GLY A 158 -8.46 14.21 3.78
CA GLY A 158 -7.11 14.80 3.79
C GLY A 158 -7.08 16.29 3.48
N HIS A 159 -8.04 16.81 2.71
CA HIS A 159 -8.16 18.25 2.44
C HIS A 159 -8.30 19.07 3.73
N ARG A 160 -8.99 18.54 4.75
CA ARG A 160 -9.14 19.20 6.06
C ARG A 160 -7.87 19.07 6.91
N HIS A 161 -7.21 17.92 6.84
CA HIS A 161 -6.02 17.63 7.64
C HIS A 161 -4.78 18.41 7.17
N LEU A 162 -4.60 18.56 5.84
CA LEU A 162 -3.55 19.41 5.26
C LEU A 162 -3.75 20.89 5.61
N ALA A 163 -5.00 21.35 5.64
CA ALA A 163 -5.33 22.71 6.09
C ALA A 163 -4.97 22.93 7.57
N ASP A 164 -5.22 21.95 8.43
CA ASP A 164 -4.87 22.02 9.86
C ASP A 164 -3.36 22.05 10.11
N ILE A 165 -2.57 21.26 9.37
CA ILE A 165 -1.10 21.25 9.47
C ILE A 165 -0.52 22.59 9.02
N THR A 166 -1.02 23.15 7.92
CA THR A 166 -0.53 24.43 7.36
C THR A 166 -0.94 25.62 8.25
N ALA A 167 -2.15 25.59 8.82
CA ALA A 167 -2.63 26.60 9.76
C ALA A 167 -1.94 26.55 11.14
N GLY A 168 -1.52 25.35 11.58
CA GLY A 168 -0.71 25.18 12.79
C GLY A 168 0.71 25.75 12.66
N GLY A 169 1.31 25.64 11.46
CA GLY A 169 2.61 26.22 11.14
C GLY A 169 2.62 27.75 11.13
N SER A 170 1.59 28.39 10.54
CA SER A 170 1.49 29.85 10.46
C SER A 170 1.26 30.53 11.82
N ARG A 171 0.51 29.89 12.73
CA ARG A 171 0.31 30.37 14.10
C ARG A 171 1.57 30.31 14.97
N ARG A 172 2.53 29.46 14.62
CA ARG A 172 3.79 29.32 15.37
C ARG A 172 4.87 30.28 14.88
N SER A 173 4.82 30.70 13.61
CA SER A 173 5.74 31.72 13.07
C SER A 173 5.32 33.15 13.44
N SER A 174 4.06 33.41 13.81
CA SER A 174 3.60 34.74 14.26
C SER A 174 3.81 35.00 15.76
N ARG A 175 4.30 34.00 16.51
CA ARG A 175 4.64 34.11 17.93
C ARG A 175 6.14 34.27 18.20
N HIS A 176 6.95 34.34 17.14
CA HIS A 176 8.36 34.70 17.19
C HIS A 176 8.55 36.05 16.50
#